data_AF-A0A9Q0TXS7-F1
#
_entry.id   AF-A0A9Q0TXS7-F1
#
_cell.length_a   1.000
_cell.length_b   1.000
_cell.length_c   1.000
_cell.angle_alpha   90.00
_cell.angle_beta   90.00
_cell.angle_gamma   90.00
#
_symmetry.space_group_name_H-M   'P 1'
#
loop_
_entity.id
_entity.type
_entity.pdbx_description
1 polymer ?
#
loop_
_entity_poly.entity_id
_entity_poly.type
_entity_poly.pdbx_seq_one_letter_code
_entity_poly.pdbx_strand_id
1 'polypeptide(L)'
;MSWADKIRRIKVMANADTPEDALTARKNGAQGIGLCRTEHMFFASDERLKAVRRMIMAVTTEQRKAALDLLLPYQRSDFEGIFRAMDGLQVTIRLLDPPLHEFLPEGDLEQIVSELTTETGMMEDEVLSRIEKLSEVNPMLGFRGCRLGISYPELTEMQARAIFQAAVSMSNQGVTVLPEIMVPLVGTPRRN
;
A
#
# COMPACT_ATOMS: atom_id res chain seq x y z
N MET A 1 -0.31 13.45 -29.43
CA MET A 1 -1.69 13.92 -29.57
C MET A 1 -1.78 15.45 -29.41
N SER A 2 -0.98 16.23 -30.15
CA SER A 2 -0.75 17.64 -29.84
C SER A 2 -1.96 18.57 -30.02
N TRP A 3 -2.94 18.22 -30.85
CA TRP A 3 -4.17 19.02 -31.01
C TRP A 3 -5.15 18.82 -29.85
N ALA A 4 -5.35 17.56 -29.42
CA ALA A 4 -6.19 17.25 -28.28
C ALA A 4 -5.65 17.90 -26.99
N ASP A 5 -4.33 17.87 -26.79
CA ASP A 5 -3.66 18.48 -25.65
C ASP A 5 -3.81 20.00 -25.57
N LYS A 6 -3.96 20.69 -26.71
CA LYS A 6 -4.15 22.15 -26.75
C LYS A 6 -5.58 22.59 -26.41
N ILE A 7 -6.57 21.74 -26.70
CA ILE A 7 -8.00 22.07 -26.54
C ILE A 7 -8.50 21.69 -25.15
N ARG A 8 -7.97 20.59 -24.59
CA ARG A 8 -8.46 20.07 -23.31
C ARG A 8 -8.16 21.01 -22.15
N ARG A 9 -9.13 21.13 -21.24
CA ARG A 9 -8.97 21.85 -19.96
C ARG A 9 -8.57 20.92 -18.81
N ILE A 10 -8.98 19.66 -18.87
CA ILE A 10 -8.77 18.67 -17.80
C ILE A 10 -7.35 18.09 -17.95
N LYS A 11 -6.63 17.98 -16.83
CA LYS A 11 -5.37 17.26 -16.77
C LYS A 11 -5.62 15.76 -16.82
N VAL A 12 -4.81 15.04 -17.59
CA VAL A 12 -4.88 13.57 -17.67
C VAL A 12 -3.79 13.01 -16.78
N MET A 13 -4.20 12.45 -15.64
CA MET A 13 -3.33 11.74 -14.71
C MET A 13 -3.44 10.24 -14.95
N ALA A 14 -2.45 9.46 -14.52
CA ALA A 14 -2.48 8.01 -14.61
C ALA A 14 -2.80 7.34 -13.27
N ASN A 15 -3.35 6.14 -13.35
CA ASN A 15 -3.35 5.18 -12.27
C ASN A 15 -2.17 4.23 -12.55
N ALA A 16 -1.16 4.24 -11.68
CA ALA A 16 0.06 3.45 -11.88
C ALA A 16 0.67 3.12 -10.51
N ASP A 17 0.97 1.84 -10.32
CA ASP A 17 1.38 1.30 -9.02
C ASP A 17 2.83 0.78 -9.06
N THR A 18 3.42 0.67 -10.24
CA THR A 18 4.79 0.23 -10.46
C THR A 18 5.62 1.29 -11.22
N PRO A 19 6.96 1.26 -11.12
CA PRO A 19 7.82 2.15 -11.90
C PRO A 19 7.65 2.00 -13.42
N GLU A 20 7.39 0.78 -13.89
CA GLU A 20 7.20 0.46 -15.31
C GLU A 20 5.89 1.03 -15.84
N ASP A 21 4.81 0.91 -15.07
CA ASP A 21 3.51 1.51 -15.39
C ASP A 21 3.60 3.04 -15.37
N ALA A 22 4.31 3.61 -14.39
CA ALA A 22 4.53 5.05 -14.30
C ALA A 22 5.30 5.57 -15.53
N LEU A 23 6.34 4.86 -15.96
CA LEU A 23 7.10 5.22 -17.17
C LEU A 23 6.24 5.11 -18.43
N THR A 24 5.44 4.05 -18.53
CA THR A 24 4.53 3.82 -19.67
C THR A 24 3.44 4.90 -19.73
N ALA A 25 2.84 5.23 -18.59
CA ALA A 25 1.90 6.33 -18.46
C ALA A 25 2.51 7.66 -18.92
N ARG A 26 3.74 7.96 -18.47
CA ARG A 26 4.45 9.17 -18.89
C ARG A 26 4.71 9.20 -20.40
N LYS A 27 5.14 8.08 -21.00
CA LYS A 27 5.32 7.94 -22.45
C LYS A 27 4.03 8.18 -23.22
N ASN A 28 2.89 7.79 -22.65
CA ASN A 28 1.57 8.01 -23.22
C ASN A 28 1.00 9.43 -22.97
N GLY A 29 1.76 10.32 -22.34
CA GLY A 29 1.39 11.72 -22.14
C GLY A 29 0.68 12.03 -20.81
N ALA A 30 0.73 11.11 -19.83
CA ALA A 30 0.22 11.40 -18.49
C ALA A 30 0.97 12.56 -17.83
N GLN A 31 0.23 13.41 -17.11
CA GLN A 31 0.73 14.62 -16.45
C GLN A 31 1.06 14.41 -14.96
N GLY A 32 1.24 13.15 -14.57
CA GLY A 32 1.49 12.69 -13.22
C GLY A 32 0.66 11.45 -12.88
N ILE A 33 0.76 11.00 -11.65
CA ILE A 33 -0.02 9.89 -11.10
C ILE A 33 -1.11 10.48 -10.21
N GLY A 34 -2.37 10.19 -10.52
CA GLY A 34 -3.51 10.60 -9.71
C GLY A 34 -3.92 9.54 -8.68
N LEU A 35 -3.47 8.31 -8.86
CA LEU A 35 -3.71 7.21 -7.93
C LEU A 35 -2.60 6.15 -8.07
N CYS A 36 -1.74 6.06 -7.06
CA CYS A 36 -0.87 4.91 -6.80
C CYS A 36 -1.44 4.11 -5.64
N ARG A 37 -1.80 2.85 -5.88
CA ARG A 37 -2.38 1.90 -4.93
C ARG A 37 -1.26 1.14 -4.23
N THR A 38 -1.14 1.33 -2.92
CA THR A 38 -0.05 0.72 -2.15
C THR A 38 -0.26 -0.78 -1.91
N GLU A 39 -1.50 -1.25 -1.95
CA GLU A 39 -1.84 -2.67 -1.82
C GLU A 39 -1.22 -3.55 -2.91
N HIS A 40 -1.20 -3.09 -4.17
CA HIS A 40 -0.62 -3.85 -5.27
C HIS A 40 0.89 -4.05 -5.12
N MET A 41 1.56 -3.14 -4.43
CA MET A 41 3.00 -3.24 -4.15
C MET A 41 3.30 -4.41 -3.21
N PHE A 42 2.35 -4.80 -2.35
CA PHE A 42 2.50 -5.95 -1.47
C PHE A 42 2.27 -7.29 -2.18
N PHE A 43 1.44 -7.32 -3.22
CA PHE A 43 1.19 -8.51 -4.05
C PHE A 43 2.31 -8.79 -5.06
N ALA A 44 3.33 -7.94 -5.15
CA ALA A 44 4.40 -8.07 -6.14
C ALA A 44 5.32 -9.29 -5.93
N SER A 45 5.36 -9.86 -4.72
CA SER A 45 6.19 -11.04 -4.42
C SER A 45 5.70 -11.76 -3.16
N ASP A 46 5.90 -13.08 -3.11
CA ASP A 46 5.56 -13.90 -1.94
C ASP A 46 6.23 -13.43 -0.65
N GLU A 47 7.46 -12.92 -0.72
CA GLU A 47 8.18 -12.42 0.47
C GLU A 47 7.48 -11.21 1.11
N ARG A 48 7.02 -10.26 0.27
CA ARG A 48 6.23 -9.10 0.72
C ARG A 48 4.89 -9.55 1.28
N LEU A 49 4.23 -10.51 0.64
CA LEU A 49 2.96 -11.05 1.11
C LEU A 49 3.13 -11.72 2.48
N LYS A 50 4.19 -12.51 2.68
CA LYS A 50 4.56 -13.11 3.98
C LYS A 50 4.81 -12.06 5.05
N ALA A 51 5.49 -10.96 4.71
CA ALA A 51 5.70 -9.86 5.65
C ALA A 51 4.38 -9.17 6.05
N VAL A 52 3.44 -8.99 5.11
CA VAL A 52 2.09 -8.50 5.40
C VAL A 52 1.31 -9.49 6.27
N ARG A 53 1.34 -10.80 5.97
CA ARG A 53 0.68 -11.84 6.78
C ARG A 53 1.20 -11.85 8.21
N ARG A 54 2.51 -11.71 8.41
CA ARG A 54 3.11 -11.55 9.76
C ARG A 54 2.57 -10.32 10.49
N MET A 55 2.40 -9.20 9.80
CA MET A 55 1.79 -7.99 10.38
C MET A 55 0.32 -8.23 10.77
N ILE A 56 -0.45 -8.93 9.94
CA ILE A 56 -1.87 -9.22 10.20
C ILE A 56 -2.03 -10.12 11.43
N MET A 57 -1.17 -11.14 11.54
CA MET A 57 -1.18 -12.13 12.60
C MET A 57 -0.58 -11.61 13.92
N ALA A 58 0.21 -10.52 13.87
CA ALA A 58 0.80 -9.90 15.05
C ALA A 58 -0.26 -9.51 16.10
N VAL A 59 -0.09 -10.04 17.31
CA VAL A 59 -0.95 -9.79 18.47
C VAL A 59 -0.53 -8.49 19.16
N THR A 60 0.78 -8.28 19.32
CA THR A 60 1.32 -7.09 19.99
C THR A 60 1.73 -6.00 19.00
N THR A 61 1.75 -4.76 19.47
CA THR A 61 2.22 -3.62 18.68
C THR A 61 3.70 -3.76 18.31
N GLU A 62 4.52 -4.37 19.17
CA GLU A 62 5.93 -4.63 18.92
C GLU A 62 6.13 -5.61 17.76
N GLN A 63 5.38 -6.73 17.77
CA GLN A 63 5.40 -7.69 16.67
C GLN A 63 4.93 -7.04 15.35
N ARG A 64 3.90 -6.19 15.42
CA ARG A 64 3.38 -5.49 14.25
C ARG A 64 4.41 -4.51 13.69
N LYS A 65 5.07 -3.73 14.54
CA LYS A 65 6.15 -2.82 14.16
C LYS A 65 7.33 -3.57 13.52
N ALA A 66 7.75 -4.69 14.11
CA ALA A 66 8.80 -5.52 13.53
C ALA A 66 8.44 -6.04 12.14
N ALA A 67 7.20 -6.47 11.91
CA ALA A 67 6.73 -6.88 10.59
C ALA A 67 6.65 -5.69 9.60
N LEU A 68 6.21 -4.51 10.06
CA LEU A 68 6.16 -3.29 9.26
C LEU A 68 7.56 -2.80 8.87
N ASP A 69 8.56 -2.94 9.74
CA ASP A 69 9.95 -2.58 9.44
C ASP A 69 10.55 -3.44 8.32
N LEU A 70 10.08 -4.69 8.16
CA LEU A 70 10.43 -5.53 7.00
C LEU A 70 9.80 -5.01 5.70
N LEU A 71 8.64 -4.36 5.77
CA LEU A 71 7.92 -3.81 4.61
C LEU A 71 8.47 -2.45 4.17
N LEU A 72 9.00 -1.66 5.10
CA LEU A 72 9.56 -0.34 4.87
C LEU A 72 10.56 -0.28 3.69
N PRO A 73 11.60 -1.14 3.59
CA PRO A 73 12.56 -1.07 2.49
C PRO A 73 11.94 -1.35 1.13
N TYR A 74 10.96 -2.27 1.06
CA TYR A 74 10.26 -2.57 -0.19
C TYR A 74 9.46 -1.38 -0.68
N GLN A 75 8.61 -0.79 0.18
CA GLN A 75 7.83 0.39 -0.19
C GLN A 75 8.72 1.57 -0.57
N ARG A 76 9.79 1.82 0.21
CA ARG A 76 10.73 2.89 -0.10
C ARG A 76 11.35 2.69 -1.49
N SER A 77 11.84 1.49 -1.80
CA SER A 77 12.46 1.17 -3.09
C SER A 77 11.49 1.41 -4.26
N ASP A 78 10.25 0.97 -4.11
CA ASP A 78 9.25 1.13 -5.16
C ASP A 78 8.89 2.60 -5.39
N PHE A 79 8.70 3.38 -4.30
CA PHE A 79 8.45 4.82 -4.39
C PHE A 79 9.63 5.57 -5.01
N GLU A 80 10.87 5.19 -4.70
CA GLU A 80 12.05 5.76 -5.37
C GLU A 80 12.00 5.53 -6.89
N GLY A 81 11.61 4.32 -7.32
CA GLY A 81 11.40 4.00 -8.72
C GLY A 81 10.28 4.82 -9.37
N ILE A 82 9.13 4.95 -8.70
CA ILE A 82 7.98 5.72 -9.19
C ILE A 82 8.33 7.21 -9.30
N PHE A 83 8.95 7.80 -8.28
CA PHE A 83 9.35 9.21 -8.29
C PHE A 83 10.38 9.48 -9.38
N ARG A 84 11.34 8.58 -9.61
CA ARG A 84 12.28 8.69 -10.72
C ARG A 84 11.56 8.66 -12.08
N ALA A 85 10.59 7.75 -12.26
CA ALA A 85 9.81 7.67 -13.50
C ALA A 85 8.97 8.94 -13.74
N MET A 86 8.49 9.58 -12.68
CA MET A 86 7.64 10.78 -12.71
C MET A 86 8.38 12.08 -12.36
N ASP A 87 9.70 12.16 -12.62
CA ASP A 87 10.50 13.36 -12.37
C ASP A 87 9.83 14.64 -12.93
N GLY A 88 9.55 15.59 -12.02
CA GLY A 88 8.90 16.87 -12.32
C GLY A 88 7.37 16.83 -12.35
N LEU A 89 6.75 15.67 -12.10
CA LEU A 89 5.30 15.48 -12.11
C LEU A 89 4.78 15.07 -10.72
N GLN A 90 3.51 15.39 -10.48
CA GLN A 90 2.82 15.06 -9.24
C GLN A 90 2.57 13.56 -9.14
N VAL A 91 2.74 13.00 -7.94
CA VAL A 91 2.47 11.60 -7.65
C VAL A 91 1.59 11.49 -6.41
N THR A 92 0.33 11.14 -6.62
CA THR A 92 -0.65 10.93 -5.54
C THR A 92 -0.69 9.46 -5.11
N ILE A 93 -0.28 9.20 -3.87
CA ILE A 93 -0.14 7.88 -3.27
C ILE A 93 -1.30 7.65 -2.29
N ARG A 94 -2.07 6.59 -2.52
CA ARG A 94 -3.16 6.19 -1.62
C ARG A 94 -2.65 5.22 -0.56
N LEU A 95 -2.92 5.54 0.70
CA LEU A 95 -2.66 4.62 1.81
C LEU A 95 -3.45 3.32 1.66
N LEU A 96 -3.09 2.31 2.45
CA LEU A 96 -3.69 0.98 2.38
C LEU A 96 -5.22 1.04 2.47
N ASP A 97 -5.89 0.48 1.47
CA ASP A 97 -7.35 0.47 1.33
C ASP A 97 -8.03 -0.89 1.57
N PRO A 98 -7.51 -2.05 1.11
CA PRO A 98 -8.23 -3.32 1.25
C PRO A 98 -8.32 -3.79 2.71
N PRO A 99 -9.36 -4.57 3.04
CA PRO A 99 -9.45 -5.28 4.30
C PRO A 99 -8.34 -6.34 4.40
N LEU A 100 -7.93 -6.64 5.63
CA LEU A 100 -6.77 -7.49 5.87
C LEU A 100 -6.96 -8.94 5.40
N HIS A 101 -8.20 -9.44 5.34
CA HIS A 101 -8.47 -10.80 4.90
C HIS A 101 -8.12 -11.05 3.42
N GLU A 102 -8.02 -10.00 2.58
CA GLU A 102 -7.59 -10.12 1.18
C GLU A 102 -6.12 -10.52 1.03
N PHE A 103 -5.31 -10.43 2.10
CA PHE A 103 -3.90 -10.85 2.07
C PHE A 103 -3.68 -12.27 2.63
N LEU A 104 -4.74 -12.92 3.12
CA LEU A 104 -4.65 -14.29 3.61
C LEU A 104 -4.57 -15.27 2.43
N PRO A 105 -3.94 -16.45 2.61
CA PRO A 105 -3.99 -17.50 1.62
C PRO A 105 -5.44 -17.89 1.28
N GLU A 106 -5.67 -18.25 0.02
CA GLU A 106 -6.94 -18.83 -0.43
C GLU A 106 -6.87 -20.37 -0.33
N GLY A 107 -7.98 -21.02 0.02
CA GLY A 107 -8.04 -22.48 0.09
C GLY A 107 -8.93 -23.00 1.21
N ASP A 108 -8.79 -24.29 1.52
CA ASP A 108 -9.45 -24.91 2.65
C ASP A 108 -8.88 -24.34 3.96
N LEU A 109 -9.74 -24.19 4.98
CA LEU A 109 -9.35 -23.60 6.27
C LEU A 109 -8.13 -24.31 6.89
N GLU A 110 -8.06 -25.64 6.78
CA GLU A 110 -6.92 -26.43 7.27
C GLU A 110 -5.60 -26.06 6.57
N GLN A 111 -5.63 -25.81 5.26
CA GLN A 111 -4.45 -25.42 4.48
C GLN A 111 -4.01 -24.00 4.85
N ILE A 112 -4.96 -23.07 4.96
CA ILE A 112 -4.70 -21.68 5.34
C ILE A 112 -4.04 -21.63 6.73
N VAL A 113 -4.59 -22.37 7.70
CA VAL A 113 -4.05 -22.42 9.06
C VAL A 113 -2.64 -23.02 9.08
N SER A 114 -2.40 -24.11 8.35
CA SER A 114 -1.09 -24.76 8.26
C SER A 114 -0.02 -23.84 7.64
N GLU A 115 -0.37 -23.13 6.56
CA GLU A 115 0.53 -22.18 5.89
C GLU A 115 0.85 -20.99 6.80
N LEU A 116 -0.16 -20.36 7.40
CA LEU A 116 0.04 -19.21 8.30
C LEU A 116 0.81 -19.60 9.56
N THR A 117 0.57 -20.80 10.11
CA THR A 117 1.32 -21.33 11.25
C THR A 117 2.80 -21.49 10.90
N THR A 118 3.10 -22.01 9.71
CA THR A 118 4.48 -22.15 9.22
C THR A 118 5.16 -20.80 8.98
N GLU A 119 4.44 -19.80 8.46
CA GLU A 119 4.99 -18.49 8.13
C GLU A 119 5.22 -17.58 9.33
N THR A 120 4.36 -17.71 10.35
CA THR A 120 4.31 -16.81 11.52
C THR A 120 4.86 -17.46 12.79
N GLY A 121 4.90 -18.79 12.87
CA GLY A 121 5.31 -19.53 14.06
C GLY A 121 4.30 -19.49 15.21
N MET A 122 3.06 -19.08 14.94
CA MET A 122 1.97 -19.02 15.92
C MET A 122 1.30 -20.39 16.11
N MET A 123 0.56 -20.56 17.20
CA MET A 123 -0.22 -21.79 17.42
C MET A 123 -1.45 -21.81 16.50
N GLU A 124 -1.87 -23.01 16.06
CA GLU A 124 -3.04 -23.17 15.17
C GLU A 124 -4.30 -22.51 15.73
N ASP A 125 -4.56 -22.66 17.03
CA ASP A 125 -5.71 -22.04 17.72
C ASP A 125 -5.69 -20.51 17.65
N GLU A 126 -4.50 -19.89 17.73
CA GLU A 126 -4.35 -18.43 17.64
C GLU A 126 -4.60 -17.94 16.22
N VAL A 127 -4.10 -18.68 15.22
CA VAL A 127 -4.31 -18.39 13.80
C VAL A 127 -5.80 -18.49 13.47
N LEU A 128 -6.47 -19.55 13.91
CA LEU A 128 -7.89 -19.76 13.67
C LEU A 128 -8.74 -18.65 14.30
N SER A 129 -8.49 -18.32 15.57
CA SER A 129 -9.16 -17.19 16.25
C SER A 129 -8.95 -15.86 15.52
N ARG A 130 -7.78 -15.68 14.89
CA ARG A 130 -7.48 -14.46 14.13
C ARG A 130 -8.22 -14.42 12.79
N ILE A 131 -8.25 -15.52 12.05
CA ILE A 131 -8.99 -15.63 10.79
C ILE A 131 -10.48 -15.34 11.03
N GLU A 132 -11.08 -15.91 12.08
CA GLU A 132 -12.47 -15.65 12.43
C GLU A 132 -12.73 -14.17 12.74
N LYS A 133 -11.82 -13.50 13.46
CA LYS A 133 -11.92 -12.06 13.76
C LYS A 133 -11.76 -11.17 12.52
N LEU A 134 -11.05 -11.64 11.50
CA LEU A 134 -10.84 -10.93 10.25
C LEU A 134 -11.94 -11.22 9.21
N SER A 135 -12.73 -12.26 9.43
CA SER A 135 -13.88 -12.59 8.59
C SER A 135 -14.96 -11.52 8.74
N GLU A 136 -15.41 -10.98 7.62
CA GLU A 136 -16.44 -9.96 7.57
C GLU A 136 -17.57 -10.41 6.64
N VAL A 137 -18.82 -10.15 7.04
CA VAL A 137 -20.00 -10.44 6.22
C VAL A 137 -20.00 -9.58 4.95
N ASN A 138 -19.58 -8.31 5.05
CA ASN A 138 -19.54 -7.36 3.93
C ASN A 138 -18.20 -6.62 3.86
N PRO A 139 -17.16 -7.23 3.26
CA PRO A 139 -15.80 -6.65 3.15
C PRO A 139 -15.75 -5.23 2.58
N MET A 140 -16.62 -4.91 1.62
CA MET A 140 -16.68 -3.59 0.99
C MET A 140 -17.05 -2.46 1.97
N LEU A 141 -17.78 -2.77 3.04
CA LEU A 141 -18.21 -1.81 4.05
C LEU A 141 -17.56 -2.05 5.41
N GLY A 142 -16.58 -2.94 5.49
CA GLY A 142 -15.99 -3.41 6.73
C GLY A 142 -14.74 -2.64 7.18
N PHE A 143 -13.81 -3.36 7.78
CA PHE A 143 -12.65 -2.83 8.48
C PHE A 143 -11.47 -2.59 7.53
N ARG A 144 -11.55 -1.48 6.81
CA ARG A 144 -10.64 -1.15 5.71
C ARG A 144 -10.34 0.36 5.63
N GLY A 145 -9.42 0.74 4.75
CA GLY A 145 -9.07 2.15 4.49
C GLY A 145 -8.69 2.95 5.74
N CYS A 146 -9.22 4.17 5.89
CA CYS A 146 -8.88 5.03 7.04
C CYS A 146 -9.20 4.40 8.41
N ARG A 147 -10.17 3.47 8.51
CA ARG A 147 -10.54 2.80 9.76
C ARG A 147 -9.39 1.93 10.28
N LEU A 148 -8.72 1.26 9.35
CA LEU A 148 -7.52 0.47 9.61
C LEU A 148 -6.36 1.36 10.06
N GLY A 149 -6.12 2.46 9.33
CA GLY A 149 -5.04 3.39 9.65
C GLY A 149 -5.22 4.15 10.97
N ILE A 150 -6.47 4.31 11.44
CA ILE A 150 -6.77 4.89 12.76
C ILE A 150 -6.56 3.86 13.86
N SER A 151 -7.01 2.62 13.65
CA SER A 151 -6.91 1.54 14.66
C SER A 151 -5.48 1.01 14.81
N TYR A 152 -4.71 1.07 13.72
CA TYR A 152 -3.30 0.68 13.66
C TYR A 152 -2.46 1.82 13.07
N PRO A 153 -2.19 2.90 13.84
CA PRO A 153 -1.45 4.07 13.38
C PRO A 153 -0.07 3.75 12.80
N GLU A 154 0.61 2.74 13.35
CA GLU A 154 1.93 2.29 12.91
C GLU A 154 1.98 1.91 11.42
N LEU A 155 0.85 1.47 10.86
CA LEU A 155 0.73 1.16 9.43
C LEU A 155 0.84 2.43 8.59
N THR A 156 0.09 3.47 8.98
CA THR A 156 0.13 4.77 8.31
C THR A 156 1.49 5.45 8.50
N GLU A 157 2.08 5.31 9.69
CA GLU A 157 3.43 5.83 9.99
C GLU A 157 4.49 5.20 9.11
N MET A 158 4.45 3.87 8.92
CA MET A 158 5.38 3.15 8.05
C MET A 158 5.24 3.61 6.60
N GLN A 159 4.01 3.70 6.07
CA GLN A 159 3.79 4.17 4.69
C GLN A 159 4.25 5.61 4.51
N ALA A 160 3.88 6.52 5.42
CA ALA A 160 4.31 7.90 5.36
C ALA A 160 5.85 8.02 5.43
N ARG A 161 6.48 7.25 6.31
CA ARG A 161 7.95 7.18 6.39
C ARG A 161 8.55 6.70 5.08
N ALA A 162 8.03 5.64 4.47
CA ALA A 162 8.51 5.13 3.18
C ALA A 162 8.41 6.19 2.08
N ILE A 163 7.27 6.88 1.98
CA ILE A 163 7.00 7.94 1.00
C ILE A 163 8.01 9.09 1.15
N PHE A 164 8.15 9.64 2.36
CA PHE A 164 9.03 10.80 2.57
C PHE A 164 10.52 10.43 2.49
N GLN A 165 10.92 9.24 2.96
CA GLN A 165 12.30 8.79 2.78
C GLN A 165 12.64 8.65 1.29
N ALA A 166 11.77 8.01 0.50
CA ALA A 166 11.96 7.88 -0.94
C ALA A 166 12.01 9.25 -1.64
N ALA A 167 11.13 10.17 -1.25
CA ALA A 167 11.09 11.52 -1.81
C ALA A 167 12.39 12.29 -1.54
N VAL A 168 12.90 12.24 -0.30
CA VAL A 168 14.18 12.87 0.08
C VAL A 168 15.37 12.20 -0.63
N SER A 169 15.41 10.86 -0.67
CA SER A 169 16.44 10.10 -1.40
C SER A 169 16.53 10.53 -2.87
N MET A 170 15.40 10.63 -3.56
CA MET A 170 15.35 11.02 -4.97
C MET A 170 15.64 12.51 -5.17
N SER A 171 15.17 13.37 -4.27
CA SER A 171 15.49 14.80 -4.29
C SER A 171 16.99 15.06 -4.15
N ASN A 172 17.68 14.33 -3.28
CA ASN A 172 19.15 14.41 -3.14
C ASN A 172 19.91 13.93 -4.39
N GLN A 173 19.25 13.14 -5.25
CA GLN A 173 19.79 12.70 -6.55
C GLN A 173 19.41 13.64 -7.70
N GLY A 174 18.78 14.78 -7.41
CA GLY A 174 18.39 15.79 -8.39
C GLY A 174 17.02 15.58 -9.05
N VAL A 175 16.23 14.60 -8.60
CA VAL A 175 14.87 14.38 -9.10
C VAL A 175 13.92 15.39 -8.45
N THR A 176 13.06 16.02 -9.26
CA THR A 176 12.01 16.91 -8.75
C THR A 176 10.81 16.06 -8.30
N VAL A 177 10.67 15.87 -6.99
CA VAL A 177 9.61 15.05 -6.40
C VAL A 177 8.47 15.91 -5.87
N LEU A 178 7.24 15.58 -6.27
CA LEU A 178 6.01 16.25 -5.81
C LEU A 178 5.03 15.21 -5.24
N PRO A 179 5.27 14.73 -3.99
CA PRO A 179 4.47 13.66 -3.41
C PRO A 179 3.17 14.21 -2.81
N GLU A 180 2.07 13.49 -3.03
CA GLU A 180 0.80 13.72 -2.35
C GLU A 180 0.32 12.45 -1.66
N ILE A 181 -0.23 12.59 -0.46
CA ILE A 181 -0.75 11.47 0.32
C ILE A 181 -2.27 11.55 0.34
N MET A 182 -2.92 10.50 -0.18
CA MET A 182 -4.36 10.37 -0.22
C MET A 182 -4.83 9.33 0.81
N VAL A 183 -5.79 9.72 1.64
CA VAL A 183 -6.39 8.86 2.65
C VAL A 183 -7.66 8.23 2.06
N PRO A 184 -7.77 6.89 2.01
CA PRO A 184 -8.96 6.23 1.49
C PRO A 184 -10.14 6.27 2.49
N LEU A 185 -11.37 6.20 1.95
CA LEU A 185 -12.61 5.90 2.69
C LEU A 185 -13.01 6.89 3.81
N VAL A 186 -12.60 8.16 3.72
CA VAL A 186 -12.96 9.19 4.70
C VAL A 186 -14.44 9.58 4.58
N GLY A 187 -15.22 9.35 5.65
CA GLY A 187 -16.63 9.76 5.74
C GLY A 187 -16.90 10.95 6.67
N THR A 188 -15.91 11.37 7.46
CA THR A 188 -16.04 12.44 8.46
C THR A 188 -14.80 13.34 8.47
N PRO A 189 -14.95 14.65 8.75
CA PRO A 189 -13.81 15.56 8.89
C PRO A 189 -13.03 15.33 10.19
N ARG A 190 -13.68 14.79 11.23
CA ARG A 190 -13.04 14.40 12.48
C ARG A 190 -12.44 13.00 12.35
N ARG A 191 -11.15 12.89 12.69
CA ARG A 191 -10.51 11.68 13.17
C ARG A 191 -10.51 11.79 14.71
N ASN A 192 -11.39 11.06 15.38
CA ASN A 192 -11.35 10.94 16.85
C ASN A 192 -10.14 10.11 17.26
#